data_AF-A0A9D9LZC3-F1
#
_entry.id   AF-A0A9D9LZC3-F1
#
_cell.length_a   1.000
_cell.length_b   1.000
_cell.length_c   1.000
_cell.angle_alpha   90.00
_cell.angle_beta   90.00
_cell.angle_gamma   90.00
#
_symmetry.space_group_name_H-M   'P 1'
#
loop_
_entity.id
_entity.type
_entity.pdbx_description
1 polymer ?
#
loop_
_entity_poly.entity_id
_entity_poly.type
_entity_poly.pdbx_seq_one_letter_code
_entity_poly.pdbx_strand_id
1 'polypeptide(L)'
;MLIAIVAVTSMRAQRISVVTSDGETTLYRTLQEAIGAVTDGCVIYLPGGGFTISDDVKITKRVTIIGSGHKAVTDNVDGNTTISGNLFFNAGSSQSAVMGCYLTGNVVIGEDGAVNDVLVRYCNINSVQVKNSECQETFVNQNYIRGTSDFGSTNAEITHNILHSLGGVNNGIIAYNVILSQYCFFSQYTYNGTESRYAALKADLSKIMNNIIIPTDNTIRISYYYAINGSSNSIVKNMMRNAYGEDYINPSDSDWSNIFVNYNGGAINTKSDFHFKDEYKDYENQVGIYAGTGFSDEQKAPTPYIVEKEIDEQTDAQGRLKIRISVKANQ
;
A
#
# COMPACT_ATOMS: atom_id res chain seq x y z
N MET A 1 9.45 -45.09 -36.84
CA MET A 1 10.06 -44.98 -35.50
C MET A 1 10.00 -43.52 -35.09
N LEU A 2 9.14 -43.17 -34.12
CA LEU A 2 8.91 -41.80 -33.67
C LEU A 2 9.78 -41.55 -32.43
N ILE A 3 10.71 -40.60 -32.50
CA ILE A 3 11.55 -40.21 -31.35
C ILE A 3 10.85 -39.04 -30.66
N ALA A 4 10.32 -39.28 -29.45
CA ALA A 4 9.80 -38.23 -28.59
C ALA A 4 10.96 -37.59 -27.83
N ILE A 5 11.24 -36.31 -28.09
CA ILE A 5 12.17 -35.50 -27.31
C ILE A 5 11.44 -35.01 -26.07
N VAL A 6 11.77 -35.56 -24.91
CA VAL A 6 11.32 -35.04 -23.62
C VAL A 6 12.27 -33.92 -23.20
N ALA A 7 11.83 -32.67 -23.37
CA ALA A 7 12.53 -31.52 -22.82
C ALA A 7 12.29 -31.46 -21.31
N VAL A 8 13.29 -31.82 -20.52
CA VAL A 8 13.27 -31.63 -19.06
C VAL A 8 13.61 -30.18 -18.77
N THR A 9 12.60 -29.31 -18.63
CA THR A 9 12.82 -27.95 -18.13
C THR A 9 13.07 -28.01 -16.63
N SER A 10 14.30 -27.68 -16.18
CA SER A 10 14.57 -27.50 -14.75
C SER A 10 13.82 -26.26 -14.27
N MET A 11 12.70 -26.45 -13.58
CA MET A 11 11.96 -25.35 -12.97
C MET A 11 12.77 -24.86 -11.77
N ARG A 12 13.51 -23.75 -11.91
CA ARG A 12 14.23 -23.14 -10.78
C ARG A 12 13.18 -22.51 -9.86
N ALA A 13 12.91 -23.15 -8.72
CA ALA A 13 12.09 -22.55 -7.67
C ALA A 13 12.63 -21.16 -7.32
N GLN A 14 11.77 -20.15 -7.35
CA GLN A 14 12.08 -18.79 -6.93
C GLN A 14 12.58 -18.83 -5.49
N ARG A 15 13.74 -18.22 -5.21
CA ARG A 15 14.35 -18.19 -3.88
C ARG A 15 14.13 -16.83 -3.24
N ILE A 16 13.69 -16.85 -1.99
CA ILE A 16 13.56 -15.67 -1.14
C ILE A 16 14.91 -15.40 -0.51
N SER A 17 15.38 -14.15 -0.56
CA SER A 17 16.64 -13.77 0.10
C SER A 17 16.33 -13.08 1.42
N VAL A 18 16.92 -13.55 2.50
CA VAL A 18 16.93 -12.83 3.79
C VAL A 18 18.33 -12.29 3.99
N VAL A 19 18.42 -10.98 4.16
CA VAL A 19 19.66 -10.24 4.38
C VAL A 19 19.66 -9.73 5.81
N THR A 20 20.65 -10.12 6.60
CA THR A 20 20.83 -9.66 7.97
C THR A 20 21.44 -8.25 7.99
N SER A 21 21.44 -7.62 9.17
CA SER A 21 21.96 -6.25 9.35
C SER A 21 23.47 -6.12 9.12
N ASP A 22 24.23 -7.21 9.24
CA ASP A 22 25.66 -7.32 8.90
C ASP A 22 25.90 -7.70 7.43
N GLY A 23 24.84 -7.92 6.65
CA GLY A 23 24.90 -8.17 5.21
C GLY A 23 25.00 -9.64 4.79
N GLU A 24 24.91 -10.59 5.72
CA GLU A 24 24.84 -12.01 5.37
C GLU A 24 23.51 -12.32 4.64
N THR A 25 23.58 -13.13 3.59
CA THR A 25 22.41 -13.50 2.79
C THR A 25 22.14 -14.99 2.88
N THR A 26 20.94 -15.35 3.32
CA THR A 26 20.44 -16.74 3.31
C THR A 26 19.24 -16.87 2.38
N LEU A 27 19.12 -18.03 1.72
CA LEU A 27 18.08 -18.29 0.74
C LEU A 27 17.05 -19.29 1.24
N TYR A 28 15.78 -18.96 1.08
CA TYR A 28 14.63 -19.78 1.52
C TYR A 28 13.71 -20.12 0.35
N ARG A 29 12.89 -21.15 0.52
CA ARG A 29 11.92 -21.59 -0.49
C ARG A 29 10.52 -21.05 -0.21
N THR A 30 10.20 -20.81 1.05
CA THR A 30 8.88 -20.33 1.46
C THR A 30 8.98 -19.05 2.28
N LEU A 31 7.95 -18.21 2.20
CA LEU A 31 7.88 -16.96 2.97
C LEU A 31 7.83 -17.25 4.48
N GLN A 32 7.17 -18.34 4.88
CA GLN A 32 7.12 -18.79 6.26
C GLN A 32 8.50 -19.15 6.81
N GLU A 33 9.32 -19.92 6.07
CA GLU A 33 10.69 -20.22 6.48
C GLU A 33 11.55 -18.95 6.58
N ALA A 34 11.41 -18.04 5.60
CA ALA A 34 12.13 -16.78 5.60
C ALA A 34 11.80 -15.93 6.84
N ILE A 35 10.51 -15.76 7.14
CA ILE A 35 10.03 -15.02 8.33
C ILE A 35 10.50 -15.73 9.62
N GLY A 36 10.42 -17.05 9.69
CA GLY A 36 10.86 -17.81 10.88
C GLY A 36 12.36 -17.67 11.16
N ALA A 37 13.17 -17.39 10.12
CA ALA A 37 14.61 -17.29 10.25
C ALA A 37 15.13 -15.85 10.44
N VAL A 38 14.29 -14.82 10.30
CA VAL A 38 14.76 -13.44 10.48
C VAL A 38 15.27 -13.21 11.90
N THR A 39 16.34 -12.44 12.01
CA THR A 39 16.74 -11.73 13.23
C THR A 39 16.28 -10.27 13.15
N ASP A 40 16.35 -9.54 14.26
CA ASP A 40 15.91 -8.14 14.28
C ASP A 40 16.67 -7.29 13.24
N GLY A 41 15.91 -6.54 12.44
CA GLY A 41 16.44 -5.64 11.42
C GLY A 41 16.75 -6.30 10.07
N CYS A 42 16.37 -7.57 9.85
CA CYS A 42 16.56 -8.22 8.56
C CYS A 42 15.73 -7.58 7.43
N VAL A 43 16.19 -7.78 6.20
CA VAL A 43 15.46 -7.47 4.97
C VAL A 43 15.15 -8.75 4.22
N ILE A 44 13.88 -8.99 3.91
CA ILE A 44 13.40 -10.08 3.06
C ILE A 44 13.15 -9.54 1.65
N TYR A 45 13.91 -10.01 0.67
CA TYR A 45 13.66 -9.74 -0.74
C TYR A 45 12.87 -10.89 -1.36
N LEU A 46 11.68 -10.57 -1.86
CA LEU A 46 10.80 -11.48 -2.57
C LEU A 46 10.99 -11.26 -4.08
N PRO A 47 11.42 -12.29 -4.83
CA PRO A 47 11.43 -12.18 -6.27
C PRO A 47 9.99 -12.09 -6.82
N GLY A 48 9.86 -11.79 -8.11
CA GLY A 48 8.61 -11.95 -8.82
C GLY A 48 8.12 -13.38 -8.70
N GLY A 49 6.85 -13.59 -8.35
CA GLY A 49 6.37 -14.89 -7.90
C GLY A 49 5.12 -14.87 -7.06
N GLY A 50 4.53 -16.05 -6.86
CA GLY A 50 3.45 -16.27 -5.91
C GLY A 50 3.97 -16.92 -4.63
N PHE A 51 3.65 -16.32 -3.49
CA PHE A 51 3.97 -16.83 -2.16
C PHE A 51 2.68 -16.98 -1.37
N THR A 52 2.65 -17.98 -0.48
CA THR A 52 1.55 -18.14 0.47
C THR A 52 2.10 -18.02 1.87
N ILE A 53 1.33 -17.41 2.77
CA ILE A 53 1.60 -17.34 4.19
C ILE A 53 0.33 -17.74 4.96
N SER A 54 0.48 -18.55 6.00
CA SER A 54 -0.64 -18.91 6.88
C SER A 54 -0.85 -17.86 7.96
N ASP A 55 -2.06 -17.78 8.50
CA ASP A 55 -2.40 -16.81 9.55
C ASP A 55 -1.71 -17.11 10.90
N ASP A 56 -1.14 -18.31 11.05
CA ASP A 56 -0.35 -18.71 12.22
C ASP A 56 1.07 -18.10 12.21
N VAL A 57 1.52 -17.56 11.08
CA VAL A 57 2.85 -16.92 10.97
C VAL A 57 2.75 -15.46 11.42
N LYS A 58 3.29 -15.19 12.61
CA LYS A 58 3.37 -13.84 13.18
C LYS A 58 4.78 -13.27 13.06
N ILE A 59 4.89 -12.04 12.60
CA ILE A 59 6.14 -11.28 12.55
C ILE A 59 6.31 -10.61 13.92
N THR A 60 7.28 -11.07 14.69
CA THR A 60 7.55 -10.62 16.08
C THR A 60 8.93 -9.99 16.25
N LYS A 61 9.58 -9.67 15.13
CA LYS A 61 10.88 -8.98 15.06
C LYS A 61 10.78 -7.89 14.02
N ARG A 62 11.57 -6.82 14.15
CA ARG A 62 11.65 -5.79 13.11
C ARG A 62 12.15 -6.41 11.80
N VAL A 63 11.39 -6.23 10.73
CA VAL A 63 11.74 -6.76 9.40
C VAL A 63 11.26 -5.82 8.30
N THR A 64 12.04 -5.72 7.23
CA THR A 64 11.61 -5.06 5.99
C THR A 64 11.35 -6.11 4.92
N ILE A 65 10.15 -6.18 4.38
CA ILE A 65 9.77 -7.08 3.28
C ILE A 65 9.67 -6.27 2.00
N ILE A 66 10.46 -6.63 0.98
CA ILE A 66 10.52 -5.92 -0.30
C ILE A 66 10.19 -6.91 -1.43
N GLY A 67 9.06 -6.69 -2.07
CA GLY A 67 8.67 -7.36 -3.30
C GLY A 67 9.12 -6.60 -4.55
N SER A 68 9.06 -7.33 -5.65
CA SER A 68 9.44 -6.89 -6.99
C SER A 68 8.41 -6.00 -7.71
N GLY A 69 7.18 -5.89 -7.19
CA GLY A 69 6.11 -5.09 -7.79
C GLY A 69 4.70 -5.43 -7.29
N HIS A 70 3.79 -4.46 -7.38
CA HIS A 70 2.45 -4.51 -6.76
C HIS A 70 1.27 -4.37 -7.72
N LYS A 71 1.47 -4.13 -9.02
CA LYS A 71 0.34 -3.92 -9.95
C LYS A 71 -0.45 -5.23 -10.16
N ALA A 72 -1.78 -5.14 -10.11
CA ALA A 72 -2.65 -6.29 -10.29
C ALA A 72 -2.65 -6.73 -11.76
N VAL A 73 -2.46 -8.03 -11.95
CA VAL A 73 -2.24 -8.70 -13.23
C VAL A 73 -3.47 -8.56 -14.13
N THR A 74 -3.31 -7.85 -15.25
CA THR A 74 -3.99 -8.26 -16.49
C THR A 74 -3.12 -8.15 -17.75
N ASP A 75 -1.96 -7.47 -17.73
CA ASP A 75 -1.19 -7.25 -18.98
C ASP A 75 0.32 -7.59 -18.95
N ASN A 76 0.85 -8.39 -18.01
CA ASN A 76 2.23 -8.92 -18.11
C ASN A 76 2.40 -10.15 -17.20
N VAL A 77 3.01 -11.29 -17.53
CA VAL A 77 4.38 -11.61 -18.02
C VAL A 77 5.52 -11.07 -17.14
N ASP A 78 5.29 -10.04 -16.32
CA ASP A 78 6.30 -9.37 -15.51
C ASP A 78 6.24 -9.86 -14.07
N GLY A 79 7.39 -10.31 -13.57
CA GLY A 79 7.52 -10.88 -12.23
C GLY A 79 7.25 -9.89 -11.11
N ASN A 80 5.98 -9.62 -10.82
CA ASN A 80 5.49 -8.99 -9.59
C ASN A 80 5.45 -10.00 -8.44
N THR A 81 5.56 -9.50 -7.20
CA THR A 81 5.46 -10.34 -6.00
C THR A 81 4.02 -10.38 -5.54
N THR A 82 3.42 -11.56 -5.55
CA THR A 82 2.08 -11.83 -5.01
C THR A 82 2.19 -12.62 -3.71
N ILE A 83 1.48 -12.17 -2.67
CA ILE A 83 1.37 -12.86 -1.39
C ILE A 83 -0.10 -13.23 -1.14
N SER A 84 -0.34 -14.51 -0.95
CA SER A 84 -1.63 -15.09 -0.58
C SER A 84 -1.71 -15.28 0.94
N GLY A 85 -2.64 -14.59 1.62
CA GLY A 85 -2.76 -14.58 3.08
C GLY A 85 -2.67 -13.18 3.69
N ASN A 86 -2.54 -13.11 5.01
CA ASN A 86 -2.34 -11.87 5.77
C ASN A 86 -0.90 -11.75 6.28
N LEU A 87 -0.42 -10.53 6.47
CA LEU A 87 0.84 -10.25 7.17
C LEU A 87 0.52 -9.70 8.56
N PHE A 88 0.92 -10.42 9.61
CA PHE A 88 0.69 -10.01 11.00
C PHE A 88 1.96 -9.46 11.64
N PHE A 89 2.01 -8.17 11.87
CA PHE A 89 3.05 -7.49 12.66
C PHE A 89 2.60 -7.41 14.11
N ASN A 90 3.24 -8.18 14.99
CA ASN A 90 2.90 -8.30 16.41
C ASN A 90 4.02 -7.75 17.30
N ALA A 91 3.83 -7.81 18.63
CA ALA A 91 4.81 -7.32 19.60
C ALA A 91 6.25 -7.75 19.25
N GLY A 92 7.16 -6.77 19.27
CA GLY A 92 8.56 -6.93 18.85
C GLY A 92 8.84 -6.58 17.38
N SER A 93 7.82 -6.29 16.57
CA SER A 93 7.97 -5.94 15.15
C SER A 93 7.86 -4.45 14.83
N SER A 94 7.99 -3.56 15.83
CA SER A 94 8.02 -2.11 15.57
C SER A 94 9.11 -1.74 14.56
N GLN A 95 8.91 -0.65 13.82
CA GLN A 95 9.80 -0.17 12.75
C GLN A 95 9.93 -1.15 11.56
N SER A 96 8.95 -2.04 11.38
CA SER A 96 8.90 -2.93 10.22
C SER A 96 8.36 -2.22 8.99
N ALA A 97 8.66 -2.77 7.82
CA ALA A 97 8.16 -2.26 6.56
C ALA A 97 7.70 -3.39 5.63
N VAL A 98 6.67 -3.13 4.84
CA VAL A 98 6.28 -3.95 3.69
C VAL A 98 6.14 -3.06 2.46
N MET A 99 6.84 -3.44 1.39
CA MET A 99 6.89 -2.68 0.16
C MET A 99 6.84 -3.55 -1.09
N GLY A 100 6.25 -3.05 -2.17
CA GLY A 100 6.42 -3.63 -3.50
C GLY A 100 5.68 -4.96 -3.70
N CYS A 101 4.56 -5.18 -3.01
CA CYS A 101 3.83 -6.46 -3.06
C CYS A 101 2.37 -6.27 -3.46
N TYR A 102 1.84 -7.23 -4.21
CA TYR A 102 0.40 -7.49 -4.28
C TYR A 102 0.03 -8.48 -3.17
N LEU A 103 -0.74 -8.05 -2.17
CA LEU A 103 -1.21 -8.86 -1.06
C LEU A 103 -2.70 -9.10 -1.20
N THR A 104 -3.11 -10.37 -1.33
CA THR A 104 -4.53 -10.74 -1.44
C THR A 104 -5.31 -10.39 -0.17
N GLY A 105 -4.69 -10.55 1.01
CA GLY A 105 -5.25 -10.24 2.31
C GLY A 105 -4.78 -8.91 2.89
N ASN A 106 -4.72 -8.85 4.21
CA ASN A 106 -4.53 -7.63 5.00
C ASN A 106 -3.11 -7.52 5.56
N VAL A 107 -2.66 -6.29 5.77
CA VAL A 107 -1.59 -5.97 6.72
C VAL A 107 -2.25 -5.74 8.07
N VAL A 108 -2.00 -6.62 9.04
CA VAL A 108 -2.56 -6.56 10.40
C VAL A 108 -1.45 -6.15 11.36
N ILE A 109 -1.68 -5.09 12.15
CA ILE A 109 -0.70 -4.48 13.04
C ILE A 109 -1.23 -4.53 14.46
N GLY A 110 -0.43 -5.09 15.36
CA GLY A 110 -0.66 -5.11 16.79
C GLY A 110 -1.85 -5.96 17.23
N GLU A 111 -2.04 -7.15 16.64
CA GLU A 111 -3.05 -8.10 17.13
C GLU A 111 -2.68 -8.64 18.51
N ASP A 112 -1.40 -9.00 18.70
CA ASP A 112 -0.86 -9.54 19.96
C ASP A 112 0.12 -8.57 20.64
N GLY A 113 -0.30 -7.32 20.83
CA GLY A 113 0.47 -6.28 21.55
C GLY A 113 0.83 -5.06 20.71
N ALA A 114 1.30 -3.99 21.35
CA ALA A 114 1.58 -2.72 20.68
C ALA A 114 2.74 -2.84 19.68
N VAL A 115 2.57 -2.25 18.50
CA VAL A 115 3.56 -2.18 17.42
C VAL A 115 3.52 -0.78 16.83
N ASN A 116 4.69 -0.15 16.73
CA ASN A 116 4.81 1.24 16.29
C ASN A 116 5.68 1.36 15.03
N ASP A 117 5.60 2.50 14.35
CA ASP A 117 6.49 2.85 13.23
C ASP A 117 6.43 1.89 12.02
N VAL A 118 5.25 1.33 11.71
CA VAL A 118 5.12 0.39 10.59
C VAL A 118 4.91 1.14 9.28
N LEU A 119 5.73 0.83 8.27
CA LEU A 119 5.62 1.38 6.92
C LEU A 119 4.93 0.40 5.96
N VAL A 120 3.90 0.87 5.27
CA VAL A 120 3.23 0.16 4.16
C VAL A 120 3.30 1.06 2.92
N ARG A 121 4.08 0.66 1.91
CA ARG A 121 4.34 1.52 0.74
C ARG A 121 4.43 0.76 -0.57
N TYR A 122 4.00 1.35 -1.69
CA TYR A 122 4.09 0.71 -3.01
C TYR A 122 3.45 -0.68 -3.05
N CYS A 123 2.32 -0.86 -2.36
CA CYS A 123 1.63 -2.13 -2.29
C CYS A 123 0.23 -2.03 -2.91
N ASN A 124 -0.29 -3.18 -3.33
CA ASN A 124 -1.69 -3.38 -3.65
C ASN A 124 -2.24 -4.42 -2.69
N ILE A 125 -2.99 -3.98 -1.69
CA ILE A 125 -3.40 -4.78 -0.54
C ILE A 125 -4.90 -4.77 -0.39
N ASN A 126 -5.46 -5.70 0.40
CA ASN A 126 -6.86 -5.61 0.77
C ASN A 126 -7.10 -4.46 1.75
N SER A 127 -6.50 -4.50 2.95
CA SER A 127 -6.62 -3.43 3.93
C SER A 127 -5.41 -3.35 4.86
N VAL A 128 -5.30 -2.23 5.57
CA VAL A 128 -4.46 -2.09 6.77
C VAL A 128 -5.37 -2.11 7.99
N GLN A 129 -5.05 -2.94 8.97
CA GLN A 129 -5.84 -3.11 10.18
C GLN A 129 -4.95 -2.98 11.42
N VAL A 130 -5.10 -1.89 12.16
CA VAL A 130 -4.45 -1.70 13.46
C VAL A 130 -5.41 -2.18 14.55
N LYS A 131 -5.02 -3.25 15.25
CA LYS A 131 -5.90 -3.99 16.18
C LYS A 131 -5.74 -3.59 17.64
N ASN A 132 -4.68 -2.84 17.98
CA ASN A 132 -4.44 -2.37 19.33
C ASN A 132 -4.28 -0.85 19.34
N SER A 133 -5.06 -0.17 20.19
CA SER A 133 -5.11 1.28 20.32
C SER A 133 -3.82 1.91 20.90
N GLU A 134 -2.92 1.10 21.45
CA GLU A 134 -1.59 1.53 21.91
C GLU A 134 -0.57 1.57 20.77
N CYS A 135 -0.88 1.01 19.60
CA CYS A 135 -0.04 1.18 18.41
C CYS A 135 -0.01 2.64 18.00
N GLN A 136 1.12 3.10 17.48
CA GLN A 136 1.31 4.47 17.03
C GLN A 136 2.12 4.51 15.73
N GLU A 137 2.02 5.63 15.01
CA GLU A 137 2.93 5.98 13.92
C GLU A 137 2.92 4.94 12.79
N THR A 138 1.72 4.55 12.33
CA THR A 138 1.59 3.75 11.11
C THR A 138 1.66 4.67 9.89
N PHE A 139 2.60 4.39 8.98
CA PHE A 139 2.81 5.13 7.75
C PHE A 139 2.28 4.33 6.57
N VAL A 140 1.25 4.83 5.90
CA VAL A 140 0.63 4.18 4.75
C VAL A 140 0.65 5.13 3.58
N ASN A 141 1.53 4.90 2.61
CA ASN A 141 1.63 5.81 1.48
C ASN A 141 1.91 5.14 0.14
N GLN A 142 1.36 5.72 -0.93
CA GLN A 142 1.56 5.20 -2.29
C GLN A 142 1.08 3.77 -2.50
N ASN A 143 -0.12 3.46 -2.02
CA ASN A 143 -0.72 2.15 -2.14
C ASN A 143 -2.05 2.17 -2.91
N TYR A 144 -2.41 0.99 -3.42
CA TYR A 144 -3.76 0.63 -3.81
C TYR A 144 -4.37 -0.21 -2.68
N ILE A 145 -5.41 0.29 -2.01
CA ILE A 145 -6.02 -0.37 -0.83
C ILE A 145 -7.46 -0.72 -1.13
N ARG A 146 -7.68 -1.97 -1.55
CA ARG A 146 -8.90 -2.45 -2.22
C ARG A 146 -10.13 -2.54 -1.30
N GLY A 147 -9.93 -2.67 0.01
CA GLY A 147 -10.96 -2.80 1.03
C GLY A 147 -10.86 -1.70 2.09
N THR A 148 -11.73 -1.78 3.11
CA THR A 148 -11.78 -0.81 4.21
C THR A 148 -10.61 -1.02 5.17
N SER A 149 -9.85 0.04 5.42
CA SER A 149 -8.82 0.06 6.47
C SER A 149 -9.37 0.63 7.78
N ASP A 150 -8.95 0.04 8.89
CA ASP A 150 -9.31 0.47 10.25
C ASP A 150 -8.04 0.64 11.08
N PHE A 151 -7.84 1.83 11.62
CA PHE A 151 -6.66 2.20 12.40
C PHE A 151 -6.91 2.17 13.90
N GLY A 152 -8.03 1.64 14.39
CA GLY A 152 -8.19 1.30 15.82
C GLY A 152 -8.14 2.50 16.77
N SER A 153 -8.44 3.71 16.28
CA SER A 153 -8.28 5.01 16.96
C SER A 153 -6.84 5.38 17.31
N THR A 154 -5.90 5.05 16.41
CA THR A 154 -4.46 5.36 16.54
C THR A 154 -4.02 6.46 15.58
N ASN A 155 -2.85 7.05 15.83
CA ASN A 155 -2.27 8.00 14.88
C ASN A 155 -1.66 7.27 13.68
N ALA A 156 -1.92 7.82 12.50
CA ALA A 156 -1.39 7.31 11.25
C ALA A 156 -1.16 8.46 10.27
N GLU A 157 -0.17 8.31 9.42
CA GLU A 157 0.03 9.14 8.24
C GLU A 157 -0.39 8.35 7.02
N ILE A 158 -1.46 8.80 6.37
CA ILE A 158 -2.08 8.14 5.21
C ILE A 158 -2.01 9.11 4.04
N THR A 159 -1.02 8.92 3.17
CA THR A 159 -0.72 9.88 2.10
C THR A 159 -0.57 9.26 0.73
N HIS A 160 -1.04 9.94 -0.31
CA HIS A 160 -0.82 9.49 -1.70
C HIS A 160 -1.34 8.08 -1.99
N ASN A 161 -2.48 7.67 -1.43
CA ASN A 161 -3.06 6.36 -1.70
C ASN A 161 -4.33 6.45 -2.55
N ILE A 162 -4.59 5.41 -3.33
CA ILE A 162 -5.91 5.11 -3.88
C ILE A 162 -6.53 4.07 -2.97
N LEU A 163 -7.55 4.44 -2.23
CA LEU A 163 -8.09 3.63 -1.14
C LEU A 163 -9.60 3.58 -1.16
N HIS A 164 -10.17 2.46 -0.73
CA HIS A 164 -11.62 2.28 -0.72
C HIS A 164 -12.23 3.17 0.36
N SER A 165 -11.93 2.87 1.62
CA SER A 165 -12.50 3.62 2.73
C SER A 165 -11.65 3.50 4.00
N LEU A 166 -11.75 4.48 4.90
CA LEU A 166 -10.89 4.64 6.08
C LEU A 166 -11.70 4.82 7.36
N GLY A 167 -11.25 4.19 8.45
CA GLY A 167 -11.79 4.45 9.78
C GLY A 167 -10.76 4.36 10.89
N GLY A 168 -11.16 4.87 12.06
CA GLY A 168 -10.39 4.71 13.28
C GLY A 168 -9.06 5.46 13.27
N VAL A 169 -8.93 6.58 12.54
CA VAL A 169 -7.72 7.41 12.63
C VAL A 169 -7.91 8.44 13.73
N ASN A 170 -6.96 8.59 14.65
CA ASN A 170 -7.01 9.58 15.72
C ASN A 170 -5.67 10.33 15.79
N ASN A 171 -5.69 11.67 15.79
CA ASN A 171 -4.46 12.47 15.79
C ASN A 171 -3.54 12.16 14.59
N GLY A 172 -4.14 11.89 13.42
CA GLY A 172 -3.44 11.48 12.20
C GLY A 172 -3.37 12.56 11.12
N ILE A 173 -2.67 12.23 10.04
CA ILE A 173 -2.59 13.03 8.81
C ILE A 173 -3.16 12.20 7.66
N ILE A 174 -4.14 12.77 6.95
CA ILE A 174 -4.82 12.12 5.83
C ILE A 174 -4.78 13.08 4.67
N ALA A 175 -3.83 12.88 3.75
CA ALA A 175 -3.58 13.86 2.70
C ALA A 175 -3.28 13.29 1.31
N TYR A 176 -3.68 14.02 0.27
CA TYR A 176 -3.34 13.67 -1.11
C TYR A 176 -3.81 12.27 -1.53
N ASN A 177 -4.94 11.81 -1.01
CA ASN A 177 -5.50 10.50 -1.36
C ASN A 177 -6.64 10.64 -2.38
N VAL A 178 -6.92 9.54 -3.09
CA VAL A 178 -8.20 9.31 -3.77
C VAL A 178 -8.96 8.25 -2.98
N ILE A 179 -10.12 8.64 -2.44
CA ILE A 179 -10.96 7.80 -1.56
C ILE A 179 -12.22 7.39 -2.33
N LEU A 180 -12.29 6.13 -2.75
CA LEU A 180 -13.40 5.54 -3.51
C LEU A 180 -14.41 4.88 -2.56
N SER A 181 -15.24 5.70 -1.93
CA SER A 181 -16.13 5.24 -0.87
C SER A 181 -17.35 4.52 -1.43
N GLN A 182 -17.51 3.22 -1.11
CA GLN A 182 -18.82 2.56 -1.10
C GLN A 182 -19.44 2.64 0.29
N TYR A 183 -18.65 2.34 1.34
CA TYR A 183 -19.11 2.23 2.72
C TYR A 183 -17.93 2.38 3.72
N CYS A 184 -18.00 3.25 4.72
CA CYS A 184 -17.39 3.03 6.04
C CYS A 184 -18.50 2.82 7.06
N PHE A 185 -18.54 1.63 7.64
CA PHE A 185 -19.44 1.30 8.74
C PHE A 185 -18.86 1.80 10.06
N PHE A 186 -19.19 3.01 10.52
CA PHE A 186 -18.77 3.40 11.88
C PHE A 186 -19.78 4.15 12.75
N SER A 187 -21.00 4.43 12.29
CA SER A 187 -22.11 4.63 13.24
C SER A 187 -23.48 4.46 12.59
N GLN A 188 -24.32 3.62 13.21
CA GLN A 188 -25.76 3.68 13.02
C GLN A 188 -26.25 4.91 13.80
N TYR A 189 -26.44 6.03 13.12
CA TYR A 189 -27.21 7.13 13.70
C TYR A 189 -28.68 6.95 13.31
N THR A 190 -29.48 6.44 14.24
CA THR A 190 -30.94 6.34 14.08
C THR A 190 -31.53 7.75 14.20
N TYR A 191 -31.56 8.50 13.10
CA TYR A 191 -32.39 9.70 13.02
C TYR A 191 -33.76 9.28 12.46
N ASN A 192 -34.81 9.32 13.30
CA ASN A 192 -36.20 8.98 12.91
C ASN A 192 -36.42 7.57 12.32
N GLY A 193 -35.74 6.55 12.86
CA GLY A 193 -36.16 5.14 12.71
C GLY A 193 -35.66 4.37 11.49
N THR A 194 -35.06 5.02 10.48
CA THR A 194 -34.42 4.28 9.36
C THR A 194 -33.47 5.20 8.61
N GLU A 195 -32.16 5.10 8.87
CA GLU A 195 -31.10 5.35 7.87
C GLU A 195 -29.71 5.10 8.50
N SER A 196 -29.00 4.10 8.00
CA SER A 196 -27.58 3.94 8.29
C SER A 196 -26.82 5.01 7.50
N ARG A 197 -26.00 5.82 8.18
CA ARG A 197 -25.20 6.85 7.53
C ARG A 197 -23.79 6.33 7.35
N TYR A 198 -23.35 6.34 6.09
CA TYR A 198 -22.05 5.83 5.70
C TYR A 198 -21.09 7.00 5.50
N ALA A 199 -19.90 6.88 6.07
CA ALA A 199 -18.81 7.82 5.82
C ALA A 199 -17.81 7.24 4.82
N ALA A 200 -17.04 8.08 4.16
CA ALA A 200 -15.86 7.65 3.41
C ALA A 200 -14.64 7.52 4.33
N LEU A 201 -14.65 8.35 5.38
CA LEU A 201 -13.56 8.55 6.30
C LEU A 201 -14.11 8.73 7.71
N LYS A 202 -13.62 7.97 8.68
CA LYS A 202 -13.77 8.27 10.11
C LYS A 202 -12.42 8.63 10.71
N ALA A 203 -12.31 9.85 11.22
CA ALA A 203 -11.13 10.33 11.91
C ALA A 203 -11.49 11.31 13.02
N ASP A 204 -10.71 11.34 14.09
CA ASP A 204 -10.82 12.30 15.19
C ASP A 204 -9.49 13.04 15.36
N LEU A 205 -9.54 14.31 15.78
CA LEU A 205 -8.34 15.14 16.06
C LEU A 205 -7.32 15.17 14.92
N SER A 206 -7.75 14.94 13.68
CA SER A 206 -6.87 14.68 12.55
C SER A 206 -6.80 15.85 11.57
N LYS A 207 -5.70 15.93 10.82
CA LYS A 207 -5.55 16.84 9.69
C LYS A 207 -5.94 16.12 8.40
N ILE A 208 -7.02 16.57 7.76
CA ILE A 208 -7.57 15.96 6.55
C ILE A 208 -7.47 16.98 5.43
N MET A 209 -6.57 16.79 4.48
CA MET A 209 -6.30 17.83 3.48
C MET A 209 -6.02 17.31 2.08
N ASN A 210 -6.43 18.08 1.07
CA ASN A 210 -6.05 17.84 -0.32
C ASN A 210 -6.43 16.43 -0.85
N ASN A 211 -7.45 15.79 -0.29
CA ASN A 211 -7.94 14.50 -0.79
C ASN A 211 -9.02 14.70 -1.83
N ILE A 212 -9.22 13.70 -2.70
CA ILE A 212 -10.41 13.57 -3.54
C ILE A 212 -11.28 12.46 -2.94
N ILE A 213 -12.54 12.75 -2.61
CA ILE A 213 -13.48 11.81 -2.01
C ILE A 213 -14.62 11.57 -2.98
N ILE A 214 -14.66 10.36 -3.54
CA ILE A 214 -15.63 9.96 -4.57
C ILE A 214 -16.62 8.98 -3.95
N PRO A 215 -17.90 9.36 -3.79
CA PRO A 215 -18.95 8.40 -3.50
C PRO A 215 -19.18 7.52 -4.73
N THR A 216 -19.09 6.21 -4.57
CA THR A 216 -19.23 5.26 -5.69
C THR A 216 -20.62 4.61 -5.76
N ASP A 217 -21.49 4.87 -4.78
CA ASP A 217 -22.91 4.49 -4.80
C ASP A 217 -23.79 5.73 -5.02
N ASN A 218 -24.43 5.79 -6.20
CA ASN A 218 -25.34 6.87 -6.59
C ASN A 218 -26.67 6.87 -5.82
N THR A 219 -27.01 5.78 -5.13
CA THR A 219 -28.22 5.69 -4.30
C THR A 219 -28.03 6.33 -2.94
N ILE A 220 -26.78 6.42 -2.46
CA ILE A 220 -26.45 7.06 -1.21
C ILE A 220 -26.34 8.56 -1.49
N ARG A 221 -27.37 9.30 -1.04
CA ARG A 221 -27.22 10.73 -0.79
C ARG A 221 -26.26 10.88 0.38
N ILE A 222 -24.96 10.80 0.13
CA ILE A 222 -23.95 11.26 1.09
C ILE A 222 -24.20 12.76 1.20
N SER A 223 -25.06 13.13 2.15
CA SER A 223 -25.23 14.51 2.53
C SER A 223 -23.87 14.97 3.03
N TYR A 224 -23.46 16.16 2.60
CA TYR A 224 -22.25 16.89 2.97
C TYR A 224 -21.63 16.53 4.33
N TYR A 225 -22.46 16.40 5.37
CA TYR A 225 -22.09 16.09 6.74
C TYR A 225 -21.49 14.69 6.98
N TYR A 226 -21.53 13.76 6.04
CA TYR A 226 -21.23 12.34 6.32
C TYR A 226 -19.98 11.78 5.65
N ALA A 227 -19.41 12.41 4.61
CA ALA A 227 -18.23 11.85 3.96
C ALA A 227 -17.03 11.73 4.93
N ILE A 228 -16.91 12.70 5.83
CA ILE A 228 -15.94 12.70 6.92
C ILE A 228 -16.73 12.68 8.23
N ASN A 229 -16.53 11.63 9.03
CA ASN A 229 -17.13 11.47 10.34
C ASN A 229 -16.05 11.57 11.43
N GLY A 230 -16.43 12.14 12.57
CA GLY A 230 -15.60 12.32 13.75
C GLY A 230 -15.49 13.80 14.14
N SER A 231 -14.67 14.06 15.14
CA SER A 231 -14.67 15.29 15.91
C SER A 231 -13.31 15.99 15.87
N SER A 232 -13.34 17.32 15.95
CA SER A 232 -12.14 18.16 16.11
C SER A 232 -11.10 17.98 15.00
N ASN A 233 -11.55 17.67 13.77
CA ASN A 233 -10.67 17.58 12.61
C ASN A 233 -10.38 18.96 12.02
N SER A 234 -9.17 19.14 11.49
CA SER A 234 -8.82 20.26 10.62
C SER A 234 -8.96 19.81 9.16
N ILE A 235 -9.91 20.39 8.43
CA ILE A 235 -10.24 20.04 7.05
C ILE A 235 -9.75 21.14 6.12
N VAL A 236 -8.94 20.81 5.10
CA VAL A 236 -8.36 21.81 4.19
C VAL A 236 -8.34 21.33 2.73
N LYS A 237 -9.02 22.04 1.83
CA LYS A 237 -8.99 21.83 0.38
C LYS A 237 -9.28 20.39 -0.06
N ASN A 238 -10.29 19.74 0.51
CA ASN A 238 -10.71 18.42 0.03
C ASN A 238 -11.70 18.58 -1.13
N MET A 239 -11.54 17.78 -2.18
CA MET A 239 -12.41 17.75 -3.33
C MET A 239 -13.50 16.68 -3.12
N MET A 240 -14.77 17.09 -3.17
CA MET A 240 -15.92 16.22 -2.88
C MET A 240 -17.20 16.74 -3.54
N ARG A 241 -18.09 15.82 -3.93
CA ARG A 241 -19.42 16.17 -4.46
C ARG A 241 -20.28 16.87 -3.42
N ASN A 242 -20.94 17.96 -3.81
CA ASN A 242 -21.87 18.69 -2.93
C ASN A 242 -21.21 19.21 -1.64
N ALA A 243 -19.92 19.55 -1.72
CA ALA A 243 -19.21 20.15 -0.62
C ALA A 243 -19.61 21.63 -0.47
N TYR A 244 -19.96 22.05 0.75
CA TYR A 244 -20.28 23.43 1.09
C TYR A 244 -19.22 23.99 2.04
N GLY A 245 -18.72 25.20 1.78
CA GLY A 245 -17.69 25.84 2.60
C GLY A 245 -16.39 26.09 1.83
N GLU A 246 -15.61 27.04 2.33
CA GLU A 246 -14.39 27.53 1.67
C GLU A 246 -13.25 26.49 1.67
N ASP A 247 -13.33 25.50 2.56
CA ASP A 247 -12.33 24.44 2.71
C ASP A 247 -12.50 23.28 1.70
N TYR A 248 -13.41 23.40 0.73
CA TYR A 248 -13.69 22.35 -0.23
C TYR A 248 -13.60 22.82 -1.69
N ILE A 249 -13.23 21.88 -2.55
CA ILE A 249 -13.29 22.05 -4.01
C ILE A 249 -14.48 21.22 -4.52
N ASN A 250 -15.45 21.90 -5.13
CA ASN A 250 -16.64 21.28 -5.70
C ASN A 250 -16.64 21.53 -7.22
N PRO A 251 -16.15 20.58 -8.03
CA PRO A 251 -16.26 20.74 -9.48
C PRO A 251 -17.74 20.82 -9.86
N SER A 252 -18.07 21.69 -10.82
CA SER A 252 -19.46 21.90 -11.26
C SER A 252 -20.09 20.67 -11.93
N ASP A 253 -19.27 19.68 -12.28
CA ASP A 253 -19.72 18.45 -12.92
C ASP A 253 -20.31 17.47 -11.92
N SER A 254 -21.42 16.87 -12.32
CA SER A 254 -22.14 15.89 -11.52
C SER A 254 -21.55 14.48 -11.63
N ASP A 255 -20.69 14.23 -12.62
CA ASP A 255 -20.14 12.91 -12.93
C ASP A 255 -18.62 12.85 -12.70
N TRP A 256 -18.22 12.21 -11.59
CA TRP A 256 -16.81 12.02 -11.22
C TRP A 256 -16.05 11.11 -12.18
N SER A 257 -16.73 10.28 -12.98
CA SER A 257 -16.04 9.52 -14.02
C SER A 257 -15.53 10.42 -15.15
N ASN A 258 -16.13 11.60 -15.32
CA ASN A 258 -15.76 12.53 -16.39
C ASN A 258 -14.63 13.49 -16.04
N ILE A 259 -14.25 13.63 -14.77
CA ILE A 259 -13.19 14.57 -14.40
C ILE A 259 -11.77 14.00 -14.59
N PHE A 260 -11.66 12.67 -14.65
CA PHE A 260 -10.38 11.97 -14.78
C PHE A 260 -10.16 11.44 -16.19
N VAL A 261 -8.90 11.27 -16.58
CA VAL A 261 -8.50 10.73 -17.88
C VAL A 261 -9.07 9.32 -18.09
N ASN A 262 -9.03 8.45 -17.09
CA ASN A 262 -9.60 7.11 -17.17
C ASN A 262 -10.09 6.60 -15.81
N TYR A 263 -11.33 6.88 -15.45
CA TYR A 263 -11.98 6.27 -14.30
C TYR A 263 -13.44 5.98 -14.61
N ASN A 264 -13.83 4.70 -14.67
CA ASN A 264 -15.19 4.29 -15.05
C ASN A 264 -16.16 4.18 -13.86
N GLY A 265 -15.81 4.76 -12.69
CA GLY A 265 -16.57 4.56 -11.46
C GLY A 265 -16.32 3.19 -10.80
N GLY A 266 -16.80 3.05 -9.56
CA GLY A 266 -16.79 1.78 -8.84
C GLY A 266 -15.49 1.46 -8.09
N ALA A 267 -15.16 0.16 -8.01
CA ALA A 267 -14.07 -0.37 -7.20
C ALA A 267 -12.68 0.04 -7.70
N ILE A 268 -11.69 -0.06 -6.81
CA ILE A 268 -10.29 0.24 -7.15
C ILE A 268 -9.80 -0.69 -8.25
N ASN A 269 -9.26 -0.08 -9.29
CA ASN A 269 -8.66 -0.74 -10.43
C ASN A 269 -7.30 -0.10 -10.71
N THR A 270 -6.24 -0.90 -10.83
CA THR A 270 -4.88 -0.41 -11.17
C THR A 270 -4.75 0.06 -12.61
N LYS A 271 -5.82 -0.07 -13.42
CA LYS A 271 -5.93 0.50 -14.76
C LYS A 271 -6.57 1.89 -14.77
N SER A 272 -7.12 2.35 -13.64
CA SER A 272 -7.64 3.70 -13.54
C SER A 272 -6.50 4.72 -13.61
N ASP A 273 -6.74 5.81 -14.33
CA ASP A 273 -5.89 6.98 -14.40
C ASP A 273 -6.65 8.14 -13.73
N PHE A 274 -6.13 8.57 -12.58
CA PHE A 274 -6.70 9.66 -11.79
C PHE A 274 -6.09 11.03 -12.13
N HIS A 275 -5.31 11.15 -13.21
CA HIS A 275 -4.99 12.45 -13.75
C HIS A 275 -6.28 13.16 -14.16
N PHE A 276 -6.34 14.46 -13.95
CA PHE A 276 -7.45 15.28 -14.40
C PHE A 276 -7.38 15.45 -15.92
N LYS A 277 -8.56 15.46 -16.56
CA LYS A 277 -8.69 15.91 -17.95
C LYS A 277 -8.32 17.40 -18.06
N ASP A 278 -8.05 17.85 -19.29
CA ASP A 278 -7.57 19.20 -19.57
C ASP A 278 -8.47 20.30 -18.97
N GLU A 279 -9.80 20.12 -19.01
CA GLU A 279 -10.76 21.07 -18.46
C GLU A 279 -10.73 21.18 -16.91
N TYR A 280 -10.07 20.23 -16.23
CA TYR A 280 -9.92 20.19 -14.77
C TYR A 280 -8.46 20.29 -14.31
N LYS A 281 -7.52 20.58 -15.22
CA LYS A 281 -6.08 20.47 -14.95
C LYS A 281 -5.59 21.41 -13.84
N ASP A 282 -6.29 22.51 -13.59
CA ASP A 282 -5.99 23.43 -12.49
C ASP A 282 -6.00 22.76 -11.11
N TYR A 283 -6.71 21.64 -10.95
CA TYR A 283 -6.81 20.89 -9.70
C TYR A 283 -5.70 19.84 -9.49
N GLU A 284 -4.97 19.48 -10.55
CA GLU A 284 -3.98 18.38 -10.54
C GLU A 284 -2.93 18.54 -9.45
N ASN A 285 -2.43 19.77 -9.27
CA ASN A 285 -1.40 20.07 -8.28
C ASN A 285 -1.97 20.43 -6.90
N GLN A 286 -3.31 20.41 -6.75
CA GLN A 286 -4.00 20.84 -5.54
C GLN A 286 -4.54 19.67 -4.73
N VAL A 287 -5.07 18.63 -5.36
CA VAL A 287 -5.75 17.52 -4.68
C VAL A 287 -5.43 16.16 -5.30
N GLY A 288 -5.65 15.11 -4.52
CA GLY A 288 -5.48 13.73 -4.97
C GLY A 288 -4.01 13.31 -4.99
N ILE A 289 -3.77 12.13 -5.56
CA ILE A 289 -2.48 11.45 -5.50
C ILE A 289 -1.38 12.15 -6.29
N TYR A 290 -1.72 12.87 -7.35
CA TYR A 290 -0.71 13.58 -8.16
C TYR A 290 -0.36 14.96 -7.62
N ALA A 291 -1.06 15.43 -6.58
CA ALA A 291 -0.74 16.69 -5.93
C ALA A 291 0.46 16.57 -4.97
N GLY A 292 1.24 17.66 -4.91
CA GLY A 292 2.49 17.70 -4.15
C GLY A 292 3.60 16.85 -4.79
N THR A 293 4.52 16.36 -3.97
CA THR A 293 5.61 15.46 -4.41
C THR A 293 5.41 14.12 -3.72
N GLY A 294 4.96 13.09 -4.44
CA GLY A 294 4.67 11.81 -3.78
C GLY A 294 4.43 10.68 -4.75
N PHE A 295 3.25 10.64 -5.38
CA PHE A 295 2.80 9.50 -6.16
C PHE A 295 3.41 9.47 -7.58
N SER A 296 3.77 8.28 -8.05
CA SER A 296 4.10 8.02 -9.45
C SER A 296 3.55 6.67 -9.86
N ASP A 297 2.94 6.60 -11.04
CA ASP A 297 2.45 5.36 -11.63
C ASP A 297 3.56 4.36 -11.96
N GLU A 298 4.80 4.82 -12.04
CA GLU A 298 5.97 4.01 -12.38
C GLU A 298 6.81 3.63 -11.15
N GLN A 299 6.56 4.23 -9.99
CA GLN A 299 7.38 4.00 -8.81
C GLN A 299 7.28 2.56 -8.31
N LYS A 300 8.44 2.02 -7.95
CA LYS A 300 8.63 0.66 -7.45
C LYS A 300 9.35 0.74 -6.11
N ALA A 301 9.22 -0.32 -5.31
CA ALA A 301 9.97 -0.41 -4.07
C ALA A 301 11.50 -0.36 -4.35
N PRO A 302 12.28 0.31 -3.49
CA PRO A 302 13.73 0.39 -3.64
C PRO A 302 14.33 -1.01 -3.47
N THR A 303 14.81 -1.55 -4.56
CA THR A 303 15.43 -2.85 -4.73
C THR A 303 16.84 -2.63 -5.29
N PRO A 304 17.90 -3.08 -4.59
CA PRO A 304 19.25 -2.98 -5.10
C PRO A 304 19.45 -3.90 -6.30
N TYR A 305 20.09 -3.39 -7.35
CA TYR A 305 20.53 -4.15 -8.52
C TYR A 305 22.00 -3.87 -8.81
N ILE A 306 22.67 -4.86 -9.39
CA ILE A 306 24.06 -4.73 -9.85
C ILE A 306 24.05 -3.91 -11.14
N VAL A 307 24.79 -2.81 -11.16
CA VAL A 307 24.96 -1.93 -12.34
C VAL A 307 26.26 -2.18 -13.08
N GLU A 308 27.27 -2.72 -12.40
CA GLU A 308 28.56 -3.05 -12.99
C GLU A 308 29.08 -4.34 -12.34
N LYS A 309 29.58 -5.27 -13.15
CA LYS A 309 30.22 -6.49 -12.68
C LYS A 309 31.43 -6.79 -13.56
N GLU A 310 32.62 -6.65 -12.99
CA GLU A 310 33.89 -7.05 -13.56
C GLU A 310 34.46 -8.14 -12.63
N ILE A 311 34.68 -9.33 -13.18
CA ILE A 311 35.40 -10.41 -12.49
C ILE A 311 36.48 -10.83 -13.47
N ASP A 312 37.74 -10.64 -13.10
CA ASP A 312 38.87 -11.04 -13.94
C ASP A 312 38.81 -12.56 -14.18
N GLU A 313 39.22 -13.01 -15.36
CA GLU A 313 39.21 -14.44 -15.69
C GLU A 313 40.34 -15.21 -15.01
N GLN A 314 41.38 -14.50 -14.55
CA GLN A 314 42.59 -15.08 -13.97
C GLN A 314 43.02 -14.30 -12.73
N THR A 315 43.69 -15.00 -11.81
CA THR A 315 44.35 -14.38 -10.67
C THR A 315 45.63 -13.66 -11.10
N ASP A 316 46.00 -12.59 -10.40
CA ASP A 316 47.29 -11.93 -10.57
C ASP A 316 48.47 -12.84 -10.15
N ALA A 317 49.70 -12.36 -10.33
CA ALA A 317 50.92 -13.10 -9.96
C ALA A 317 51.03 -13.41 -8.46
N GLN A 318 50.17 -12.81 -7.62
CA GLN A 318 50.07 -13.06 -6.18
C GLN A 318 48.89 -13.99 -5.84
N GLY A 319 48.17 -14.52 -6.84
CA GLY A 319 47.03 -15.41 -6.65
C GLY A 319 45.73 -14.69 -6.29
N ARG A 320 45.62 -13.37 -6.51
CA ARG A 320 44.41 -12.59 -6.18
C ARG A 320 43.53 -12.41 -7.41
N LEU A 321 42.22 -12.59 -7.26
CA LEU A 321 41.23 -12.33 -8.31
C LEU A 321 40.66 -10.93 -8.15
N LYS A 322 40.77 -10.09 -9.18
CA LYS A 322 40.17 -8.75 -9.15
C LYS A 322 38.67 -8.87 -9.41
N ILE A 323 37.89 -8.31 -8.50
CA ILE A 323 36.43 -8.27 -8.58
C ILE A 323 35.99 -6.83 -8.33
N ARG A 324 35.19 -6.28 -9.25
CA ARG A 324 34.51 -5.01 -9.08
C ARG A 324 33.02 -5.20 -9.31
N ILE A 325 32.23 -4.94 -8.28
CA ILE A 325 30.78 -4.98 -8.34
C ILE A 325 30.27 -3.63 -7.86
N SER A 326 29.47 -2.97 -8.70
CA SER A 326 28.79 -1.72 -8.33
C SER A 326 27.30 -2.00 -8.26
N VAL A 327 26.64 -1.51 -7.20
CA VAL A 327 25.20 -1.69 -6.96
C VAL A 327 24.50 -0.34 -6.87
N LYS A 328 23.24 -0.27 -7.32
CA LYS A 328 22.37 0.89 -7.19
C LYS A 328 20.96 0.42 -6.84
N ALA A 329 20.23 1.17 -6.02
CA ALA A 329 18.79 0.97 -5.86
C ALA A 329 18.03 1.68 -6.99
N ASN A 330 16.89 1.15 -7.40
CA ASN A 330 15.96 1.92 -8.26
C ASN A 330 15.46 3.12 -7.47
N GLN A 331 15.36 4.24 -8.18
CA GLN A 331 14.75 5.48 -7.68
C GLN A 331 13.24 5.41 -7.87
#